data_AF-A0A938IJS2-F1
#
_entry.id   AF-A0A938IJS2-F1
#
_cell.length_a   1.000
_cell.length_b   1.000
_cell.length_c   1.000
_cell.angle_alpha   90.00
_cell.angle_beta   90.00
_cell.angle_gamma   90.00
#
_symmetry.space_group_name_H-M   'P 1'
#
loop_
_entity.id
_entity.type
_entity.pdbx_description
1 polymer ?
#
loop_
_entity_poly.entity_id
_entity_poly.type
_entity_poly.pdbx_seq_one_letter_code
_entity_poly.pdbx_strand_id
1 'polypeptide(L)'
;APILPFSIAPARPEPAPPRSPTSAAAPITPPAAAPPITPLAAVSALGSVPDACVQIAASYIVRALPDGFEVIDQHALHERITYEELRAELARGALEVQRWLVPELVELSRAEVALLASWSAELARAGLLFEPFGDTTIAVHALPARLARPRPGAIARDVAAFLEDAERSPGPEDVLEAALQRAACRSSVMAGDVLSLQEMQALLERGRALESDQTCVHGRPTRVRFRLADLERAFHRR
;
A
#
# COMPACT_ATOMS: atom_id res chain seq x y z
N ALA A 1 -60.08 23.06 11.15
CA ALA A 1 -59.48 23.92 12.18
C ALA A 1 -57.95 23.74 12.12
N PRO A 2 -57.16 24.80 12.35
CA PRO A 2 -56.28 25.33 11.31
C PRO A 2 -54.83 24.85 11.32
N ILE A 3 -54.23 24.98 10.15
CA ILE A 3 -52.82 24.90 9.79
C ILE A 3 -52.09 26.13 10.37
N LEU A 4 -50.98 25.93 11.07
CA LEU A 4 -50.03 27.00 11.40
C LEU A 4 -48.79 26.86 10.49
N PRO A 5 -48.40 27.91 9.74
CA PRO A 5 -47.15 27.91 8.98
C PRO A 5 -46.01 28.40 9.87
N PHE A 6 -45.02 27.55 10.15
CA PHE A 6 -43.75 28.01 10.69
C PHE A 6 -42.89 28.54 9.53
N SER A 7 -42.91 29.87 9.37
CA SER A 7 -41.99 30.62 8.52
C SER A 7 -40.69 30.83 9.29
N ILE A 8 -39.62 30.16 8.87
CA ILE A 8 -38.25 30.45 9.35
C ILE A 8 -37.65 31.47 8.37
N ALA A 9 -37.67 32.74 8.77
CA ALA A 9 -36.92 33.79 8.08
C ALA A 9 -35.42 33.62 8.36
N PRO A 10 -34.52 33.84 7.37
CA PRO A 10 -33.09 33.80 7.60
C PRO A 10 -32.66 35.01 8.44
N ALA A 11 -31.92 34.75 9.52
CA ALA A 11 -31.30 35.78 10.34
C ALA A 11 -30.29 36.57 9.50
N ARG A 12 -30.44 37.90 9.46
CA ARG A 12 -29.44 38.81 8.88
C ARG A 12 -28.21 38.85 9.80
N PRO A 13 -26.99 38.70 9.28
CA PRO A 13 -25.78 38.91 10.07
C PRO A 13 -25.62 40.40 10.41
N GLU A 14 -25.34 40.66 11.69
CA GLU A 14 -25.07 41.97 12.27
C GLU A 14 -23.72 42.53 11.76
N PRO A 15 -23.61 43.83 11.41
CA PRO A 15 -22.37 44.39 10.89
C PRO A 15 -21.34 44.61 11.99
N ALA A 16 -20.13 44.08 11.78
CA ALA A 16 -18.98 44.24 12.67
C ALA A 16 -18.51 45.71 12.75
N PRO A 17 -17.96 46.16 13.90
CA PRO A 17 -17.48 47.53 14.08
C PRO A 17 -16.21 47.82 13.26
N PRO A 18 -15.98 49.09 12.85
CA PRO A 18 -14.87 49.47 11.98
C PRO A 18 -13.53 49.39 12.72
N ARG A 19 -12.56 48.68 12.12
CA ARG A 19 -11.17 48.67 12.56
C ARG A 19 -10.46 49.91 12.01
N SER A 20 -9.84 50.70 12.88
CA SER A 20 -9.00 51.84 12.51
C SER A 20 -7.73 51.38 11.76
N PRO A 21 -7.24 52.14 10.76
CA PRO A 21 -6.05 51.78 10.01
C PRO A 21 -4.81 52.28 10.76
N THR A 22 -4.00 51.35 11.25
CA THR A 22 -2.60 51.65 11.62
C THR A 22 -1.75 50.45 11.25
N SER A 23 -0.94 50.62 10.21
CA SER A 23 0.49 50.29 10.23
C SER A 23 1.08 50.66 8.89
N ALA A 24 2.19 51.39 8.95
CA ALA A 24 2.91 51.99 7.85
C ALA A 24 3.27 50.99 6.73
N ALA A 25 3.16 51.47 5.49
CA ALA A 25 3.62 50.77 4.30
C ALA A 25 5.13 50.54 4.36
N ALA A 26 5.53 49.27 4.48
CA ALA A 26 6.90 48.85 4.20
C ALA A 26 7.12 48.84 2.67
N PRO A 27 8.30 49.26 2.18
CA PRO A 27 8.59 49.29 0.75
C PRO A 27 8.58 47.86 0.17
N ILE A 28 7.85 47.69 -0.94
CA ILE A 28 7.77 46.46 -1.70
C ILE A 28 9.07 46.29 -2.47
N THR A 29 9.96 45.42 -2.00
CA THR A 29 11.17 45.01 -2.73
C THR A 29 10.73 44.15 -3.93
N PRO A 30 11.25 44.38 -5.15
CA PRO A 30 10.95 43.53 -6.30
C PRO A 30 11.41 42.09 -6.02
N PRO A 31 10.67 41.06 -6.51
CA PRO A 31 11.05 39.67 -6.32
C PRO A 31 12.44 39.41 -6.92
N ALA A 32 13.30 38.79 -6.13
CA ALA A 32 14.62 38.35 -6.57
C ALA A 32 14.48 37.47 -7.82
N ALA A 33 15.36 37.72 -8.80
CA ALA A 33 15.39 37.01 -10.07
C ALA A 33 15.30 35.49 -9.88
N ALA A 34 14.43 34.84 -10.64
CA ALA A 34 14.32 33.39 -10.70
C ALA A 34 15.72 32.78 -10.96
N PRO A 35 16.07 31.64 -10.32
CA PRO A 35 17.33 30.99 -10.58
C PRO A 35 17.38 30.61 -12.06
N PRO A 36 18.57 30.64 -12.70
CA PRO A 36 18.69 30.20 -14.08
C PRO A 36 18.23 28.75 -14.16
N ILE A 37 17.32 28.46 -15.09
CA ILE A 37 16.99 27.09 -15.48
C ILE A 37 18.29 26.52 -16.04
N THR A 38 18.97 25.72 -15.22
CA THR A 38 20.20 25.06 -15.64
C THR A 38 19.77 23.95 -16.59
N PRO A 39 20.23 23.93 -17.84
CA PRO A 39 19.93 22.81 -18.74
C PRO A 39 20.39 21.53 -18.04
N LEU A 40 19.53 20.51 -18.03
CA LEU A 40 19.81 19.19 -17.47
C LEU A 40 21.19 18.77 -17.97
N ALA A 41 22.18 18.82 -17.07
CA ALA A 41 23.55 18.53 -17.41
C ALA A 41 23.58 17.16 -18.11
N ALA A 42 24.12 17.16 -19.33
CA ALA A 42 24.29 15.98 -20.15
C ALA A 42 24.81 14.84 -19.27
N VAL A 43 24.09 13.71 -19.31
CA VAL A 43 24.37 12.44 -18.64
C VAL A 43 25.81 12.04 -18.96
N SER A 44 26.75 12.59 -18.21
CA SER A 44 28.18 12.37 -18.38
C SER A 44 28.52 11.18 -17.53
N ALA A 45 28.72 10.05 -18.22
CA ALA A 45 29.23 8.79 -17.70
C ALA A 45 28.49 8.28 -16.44
N LEU A 46 27.65 7.25 -16.62
CA LEU A 46 27.19 6.35 -15.56
C LEU A 46 28.35 5.53 -14.93
N GLY A 47 29.48 6.18 -14.64
CA GLY A 47 30.49 5.67 -13.74
C GLY A 47 30.00 5.85 -12.31
N SER A 48 29.42 4.78 -11.77
CA SER A 48 28.98 4.63 -10.37
C SER A 48 28.28 5.84 -9.76
N VAL A 49 27.00 6.02 -10.09
CA VAL A 49 26.08 6.63 -9.13
C VAL A 49 25.60 5.49 -8.24
N PRO A 50 26.12 5.31 -7.01
CA PRO A 50 25.55 4.35 -6.08
C PRO A 50 24.06 4.65 -5.93
N ASP A 51 23.24 3.61 -6.04
CA ASP A 51 21.77 3.66 -5.94
C ASP A 51 21.02 4.45 -7.02
N ALA A 52 21.59 4.56 -8.24
CA ALA A 52 20.80 5.04 -9.39
C ALA A 52 19.69 4.03 -9.73
N CYS A 53 18.45 4.46 -9.53
CA CYS A 53 17.27 3.74 -9.99
C CYS A 53 16.28 4.65 -10.73
N VAL A 54 15.55 4.06 -11.66
CA VAL A 54 14.50 4.73 -12.43
C VAL A 54 13.27 3.85 -12.48
N GLN A 55 12.10 4.50 -12.49
CA GLN A 55 10.83 3.81 -12.67
C GLN A 55 10.47 3.70 -14.16
N ILE A 56 10.01 2.53 -14.58
CA ILE A 56 9.53 2.25 -15.93
C ILE A 56 8.05 1.85 -15.84
N ALA A 57 7.22 2.50 -16.67
CA ALA A 57 5.79 2.22 -16.81
C ALA A 57 4.99 2.19 -15.49
N ALA A 58 5.41 3.00 -14.50
CA ALA A 58 4.81 3.04 -13.15
C ALA A 58 4.67 1.65 -12.48
N SER A 59 5.52 0.69 -12.86
CA SER A 59 5.38 -0.71 -12.47
C SER A 59 6.71 -1.39 -12.14
N TYR A 60 7.79 -0.97 -12.80
CA TYR A 60 9.10 -1.58 -12.62
C TYR A 60 10.11 -0.56 -12.14
N ILE A 61 11.02 -0.99 -11.28
CA ILE A 61 12.20 -0.22 -10.88
C ILE A 61 13.42 -0.87 -11.53
N VAL A 62 14.19 -0.09 -12.29
CA VAL A 62 15.47 -0.51 -12.85
C VAL A 62 16.57 0.08 -11.98
N ARG A 63 17.45 -0.77 -11.43
CA ARG A 63 18.59 -0.36 -10.61
C ARG A 63 19.91 -0.80 -11.26
N ALA A 64 20.85 0.13 -11.36
CA ALA A 64 22.21 -0.18 -11.81
C ALA A 64 22.98 -1.01 -10.77
N LEU A 65 23.76 -1.99 -11.23
CA LEU A 65 24.64 -2.84 -10.42
C LEU A 65 26.08 -2.74 -10.98
N PRO A 66 27.12 -3.10 -10.20
CA PRO A 66 28.51 -3.04 -10.67
C PRO A 66 28.81 -3.85 -11.94
N ASP A 67 28.06 -4.92 -12.20
CA ASP A 67 28.25 -5.86 -13.33
C ASP A 67 27.05 -5.93 -14.29
N GLY A 68 26.14 -4.96 -14.21
CA GLY A 68 24.93 -4.93 -15.04
C GLY A 68 23.80 -4.12 -14.40
N PHE A 69 22.59 -4.66 -14.42
CA PHE A 69 21.42 -4.04 -13.79
C PHE A 69 20.40 -5.10 -13.36
N GLU A 70 19.43 -4.68 -12.56
CA GLU A 70 18.26 -5.49 -12.26
C GLU A 70 16.98 -4.73 -12.56
N VAL A 71 15.94 -5.49 -12.91
CA VAL A 71 14.57 -5.02 -13.09
C VAL A 71 13.74 -5.63 -11.98
N ILE A 72 13.01 -4.80 -11.26
CA ILE A 72 12.29 -5.17 -10.05
C ILE A 72 10.82 -4.83 -10.26
N ASP A 73 9.94 -5.80 -10.05
CA ASP A 73 8.50 -5.56 -10.00
C ASP A 73 8.17 -4.88 -8.65
N GLN A 74 7.78 -3.61 -8.71
CA GLN A 74 7.56 -2.81 -7.51
C GLN A 74 6.38 -3.32 -6.69
N HIS A 75 5.37 -3.89 -7.34
CA HIS A 75 4.19 -4.43 -6.70
C HIS A 75 4.52 -5.74 -5.99
N ALA A 76 5.16 -6.66 -6.71
CA ALA A 76 5.57 -7.95 -6.15
C ALA A 76 6.56 -7.80 -4.98
N LEU A 77 7.49 -6.84 -5.08
CA LEU A 77 8.42 -6.52 -3.98
C LEU A 77 7.67 -5.96 -2.77
N HIS A 78 6.75 -5.01 -2.98
CA HIS A 78 5.98 -4.41 -1.89
C HIS A 78 5.07 -5.42 -1.17
N GLU A 79 4.44 -6.33 -1.91
CA GLU A 79 3.67 -7.44 -1.34
C GLU A 79 4.55 -8.33 -0.46
N ARG A 80 5.72 -8.74 -0.97
CA ARG A 80 6.66 -9.58 -0.22
C ARG A 80 7.13 -8.89 1.05
N ILE A 81 7.53 -7.63 0.99
CA ILE A 81 7.93 -6.85 2.16
C ILE A 81 6.80 -6.80 3.20
N THR A 82 5.59 -6.46 2.77
CA THR A 82 4.44 -6.34 3.66
C THR A 82 4.12 -7.68 4.34
N TYR A 83 4.14 -8.78 3.59
CA TYR A 83 3.93 -10.12 4.12
C TYR A 83 4.98 -10.52 5.17
N GLU A 84 6.27 -10.37 4.86
CA GLU A 84 7.33 -10.74 5.81
C GLU A 84 7.32 -9.86 7.06
N GLU A 85 7.03 -8.56 6.93
CA GLU A 85 6.90 -7.66 8.07
C GLU A 85 5.73 -8.08 8.99
N LEU A 86 4.55 -8.38 8.42
CA LEU A 86 3.40 -8.87 9.19
C LEU A 86 3.70 -10.20 9.88
N ARG A 87 4.34 -11.12 9.17
CA ARG A 87 4.75 -12.43 9.71
C ARG A 87 5.75 -12.28 10.85
N ALA A 88 6.72 -11.38 10.72
CA ALA A 88 7.69 -11.09 11.77
C ALA A 88 7.06 -10.41 13.00
N GLU A 89 6.08 -9.52 12.79
CA GLU A 89 5.29 -8.91 13.87
C GLU A 89 4.47 -9.95 14.63
N LEU A 90 3.77 -10.82 13.90
CA LEU A 90 3.00 -11.92 14.46
C LEU A 90 3.89 -12.87 15.28
N ALA A 91 5.05 -13.28 14.76
CA ALA A 91 5.97 -14.18 15.44
C ALA A 91 6.51 -13.59 16.76
N ARG A 92 6.60 -12.26 16.86
CA ARG A 92 7.03 -11.54 18.07
C ARG A 92 5.87 -11.17 19.01
N GLY A 93 4.63 -11.48 18.63
CA GLY A 93 3.44 -11.07 19.39
C GLY A 93 3.18 -9.56 19.37
N ALA A 94 3.68 -8.86 18.35
CA ALA A 94 3.62 -7.41 18.21
C ALA A 94 2.80 -6.97 16.98
N LEU A 95 1.85 -7.81 16.55
CA LEU A 95 0.98 -7.49 15.41
C LEU A 95 -0.05 -6.44 15.82
N GLU A 96 0.23 -5.20 15.43
CA GLU A 96 -0.66 -4.05 15.68
C GLU A 96 -1.87 -4.10 14.74
N VAL A 97 -3.06 -3.81 15.28
CA VAL A 97 -4.32 -3.83 14.53
C VAL A 97 -4.97 -2.45 14.53
N GLN A 98 -5.41 -1.99 13.37
CA GLN A 98 -6.22 -0.79 13.23
C GLN A 98 -7.70 -1.16 13.30
N ARG A 99 -8.35 -0.75 14.39
CA ARG A 99 -9.81 -0.86 14.54
C ARG A 99 -10.50 0.34 13.90
N TRP A 100 -11.63 0.12 13.23
CA TRP A 100 -12.46 1.20 12.71
C TRP A 100 -13.58 1.59 13.69
N LEU A 101 -13.96 2.87 13.65
CA LEU A 101 -15.11 3.38 14.40
C LEU A 101 -16.43 2.79 13.89
N VAL A 102 -16.53 2.61 12.58
CA VAL A 102 -17.65 1.97 11.91
C VAL A 102 -17.10 0.79 11.12
N PRO A 103 -17.59 -0.44 11.36
CA PRO A 103 -17.13 -1.60 10.61
C PRO A 103 -17.52 -1.50 9.13
N GLU A 104 -16.69 -2.04 8.26
CA GLU A 104 -17.05 -2.21 6.85
C GLU A 104 -17.93 -3.47 6.72
N LEU A 105 -19.13 -3.32 6.18
CA LEU A 105 -20.03 -4.44 5.90
C LEU A 105 -19.74 -5.00 4.51
N VAL A 106 -19.51 -6.30 4.44
CA VAL A 106 -19.18 -6.99 3.20
C VAL A 106 -20.21 -8.08 2.95
N GLU A 107 -20.96 -7.93 1.86
CA GLU A 107 -21.88 -8.95 1.37
C GLU A 107 -21.12 -10.15 0.79
N LEU A 108 -21.53 -11.34 1.22
CA LEU A 108 -20.96 -12.65 0.93
C LEU A 108 -22.09 -13.69 0.84
N SER A 109 -21.79 -14.88 0.33
CA SER A 109 -22.70 -16.01 0.44
C SER A 109 -22.78 -16.53 1.88
N ARG A 110 -23.87 -17.23 2.19
CA ARG A 110 -24.05 -17.88 3.50
C ARG A 110 -22.94 -18.87 3.84
N ALA A 111 -22.41 -19.56 2.83
CA ALA A 111 -21.31 -20.50 3.00
C ALA A 111 -20.02 -19.77 3.39
N GLU A 112 -19.68 -18.67 2.69
CA GLU A 112 -18.51 -17.85 3.01
C GLU A 112 -18.59 -17.24 4.42
N VAL A 113 -19.75 -16.72 4.84
CA VAL A 113 -19.94 -16.20 6.22
C VAL A 113 -19.71 -17.31 7.25
N ALA A 114 -20.26 -18.50 7.03
CA ALA A 114 -20.08 -19.64 7.94
C ALA A 114 -18.61 -20.09 8.01
N LEU A 115 -17.89 -20.08 6.89
CA LEU A 115 -16.45 -20.38 6.84
C LEU A 115 -15.62 -19.34 7.59
N LEU A 116 -15.84 -18.04 7.35
CA LEU A 116 -15.11 -17.00 8.06
C LEU A 116 -15.39 -17.02 9.58
N ALA A 117 -16.64 -17.31 9.96
CA ALA A 117 -17.04 -17.42 11.36
C ALA A 117 -16.34 -18.58 12.08
N SER A 118 -16.23 -19.75 11.41
CA SER A 118 -15.63 -20.96 12.01
C SER A 118 -14.13 -20.82 12.25
N TRP A 119 -13.46 -19.94 11.50
CA TRP A 119 -12.03 -19.63 11.61
C TRP A 119 -11.74 -18.28 12.28
N SER A 120 -12.73 -17.67 12.92
CA SER A 120 -12.61 -16.32 13.51
C SER A 120 -11.46 -16.18 14.52
N ALA A 121 -11.12 -17.25 15.26
CA ALA A 121 -10.02 -17.22 16.21
C ALA A 121 -8.65 -17.11 15.53
N GLU A 122 -8.42 -17.90 14.48
CA GLU A 122 -7.20 -17.86 13.66
C GLU A 122 -7.09 -16.56 12.86
N LEU A 123 -8.20 -16.10 12.29
CA LEU A 123 -8.26 -14.81 11.59
C LEU A 123 -7.96 -13.65 12.54
N ALA A 124 -8.45 -13.69 13.77
CA ALA A 124 -8.13 -12.69 14.79
C ALA A 124 -6.64 -12.69 15.16
N ARG A 125 -5.97 -13.86 15.20
CA ARG A 125 -4.51 -13.96 15.35
C ARG A 125 -3.78 -13.28 14.18
N ALA A 126 -4.34 -13.33 12.97
CA ALA A 126 -3.83 -12.63 11.80
C ALA A 126 -4.15 -11.12 11.79
N GLY A 127 -4.79 -10.60 12.84
CA GLY A 127 -5.24 -9.21 12.92
C GLY A 127 -6.51 -8.92 12.10
N LEU A 128 -7.19 -9.93 11.59
CA LEU A 128 -8.44 -9.82 10.83
C LEU A 128 -9.64 -10.05 11.76
N LEU A 129 -10.26 -8.98 12.24
CA LEU A 129 -11.42 -9.07 13.13
C LEU A 129 -12.71 -9.06 12.30
N PHE A 130 -13.17 -10.26 11.95
CA PHE A 130 -14.37 -10.50 11.15
C PHE A 130 -15.47 -11.11 12.01
N GLU A 131 -16.66 -10.51 12.01
CA GLU A 131 -17.80 -10.96 12.79
C GLU A 131 -19.04 -11.10 11.89
N PRO A 132 -19.84 -12.19 12.03
CA PRO A 132 -21.09 -12.33 11.28
C PRO A 132 -22.07 -11.19 11.58
N PHE A 133 -22.68 -10.65 10.53
CA PHE A 133 -23.73 -9.63 10.61
C PHE A 133 -24.97 -10.13 9.85
N GLY A 134 -25.65 -11.12 10.41
CA GLY A 134 -26.71 -11.85 9.69
C GLY A 134 -26.15 -13.00 8.83
N ASP A 135 -26.96 -13.49 7.90
CA ASP A 135 -26.66 -14.74 7.17
C ASP A 135 -25.78 -14.55 5.93
N THR A 136 -25.70 -13.33 5.38
CA THR A 136 -25.01 -13.04 4.10
C THR A 136 -24.04 -11.87 4.19
N THR A 137 -23.73 -11.42 5.41
CA THR A 137 -22.86 -10.26 5.61
C THR A 137 -21.86 -10.54 6.70
N ILE A 138 -20.61 -10.15 6.47
CA ILE A 138 -19.56 -10.10 7.49
C ILE A 138 -19.24 -8.64 7.80
N ALA A 139 -19.16 -8.30 9.08
CA ALA A 139 -18.65 -7.02 9.55
C ALA A 139 -17.14 -7.14 9.76
N VAL A 140 -16.38 -6.26 9.09
CA VAL A 140 -14.94 -6.15 9.27
C VAL A 140 -14.63 -5.01 10.24
N HIS A 141 -14.20 -5.35 11.45
CA HIS A 141 -13.93 -4.40 12.53
C HIS A 141 -12.50 -3.89 12.54
N ALA A 142 -11.55 -4.71 12.09
CA ALA A 142 -10.13 -4.37 12.11
C ALA A 142 -9.32 -5.17 11.09
N LEU A 143 -8.19 -4.60 10.71
CA LEU A 143 -7.12 -5.24 9.95
C LEU A 143 -5.76 -4.85 10.56
N PRO A 144 -4.65 -5.53 10.21
CA PRO A 144 -3.32 -5.10 10.61
C PRO A 144 -3.03 -3.63 10.27
N ALA A 145 -2.46 -2.88 11.21
CA ALA A 145 -2.26 -1.44 11.08
C ALA A 145 -1.24 -1.05 9.98
N ARG A 146 -0.37 -1.99 9.61
CA ARG A 146 0.66 -1.83 8.58
C ARG A 146 0.10 -1.82 7.14
N LEU A 147 -1.13 -2.27 6.94
CA LEU A 147 -1.76 -2.24 5.62
C LEU A 147 -2.03 -0.78 5.21
N ALA A 148 -1.36 -0.30 4.17
CA ALA A 148 -1.40 1.12 3.79
C ALA A 148 -2.76 1.56 3.20
N ARG A 149 -3.30 0.79 2.24
CA ARG A 149 -4.65 1.00 1.68
C ARG A 149 -5.39 -0.33 1.60
N PRO A 150 -5.84 -0.87 2.75
CA PRO A 150 -6.52 -2.15 2.76
C PRO A 150 -7.83 -2.08 1.99
N ARG A 151 -8.24 -3.21 1.40
CA ARG A 151 -9.54 -3.41 0.76
C ARG A 151 -10.29 -4.52 1.52
N PRO A 152 -10.99 -4.20 2.62
CA PRO A 152 -11.54 -5.21 3.53
C PRO A 152 -12.43 -6.23 2.83
N GLY A 153 -13.36 -5.77 1.98
CA GLY A 153 -14.19 -6.68 1.20
C GLY A 153 -13.43 -7.61 0.24
N ALA A 154 -12.31 -7.17 -0.34
CA ALA A 154 -11.48 -8.04 -1.18
C ALA A 154 -10.71 -9.07 -0.34
N ILE A 155 -10.20 -8.66 0.83
CA ILE A 155 -9.51 -9.54 1.76
C ILE A 155 -10.46 -10.63 2.27
N ALA A 156 -11.66 -10.24 2.73
CA ALA A 156 -12.66 -11.19 3.23
C ALA A 156 -13.03 -12.24 2.19
N ARG A 157 -13.29 -11.83 0.94
CA ARG A 157 -13.61 -12.76 -0.16
C ARG A 157 -12.46 -13.69 -0.50
N ASP A 158 -11.24 -13.18 -0.62
CA ASP A 158 -10.08 -14.02 -0.94
C ASP A 158 -9.82 -15.05 0.17
N VAL A 159 -10.00 -14.66 1.43
CA VAL A 159 -9.86 -15.57 2.59
C VAL A 159 -10.97 -16.60 2.58
N ALA A 160 -12.21 -16.21 2.30
CA ALA A 160 -13.31 -17.17 2.19
C ALA A 160 -13.09 -18.18 1.07
N ALA A 161 -12.66 -17.71 -0.12
CA ALA A 161 -12.32 -18.57 -1.25
C ALA A 161 -11.20 -19.57 -0.92
N PHE A 162 -10.19 -19.16 -0.14
CA PHE A 162 -9.16 -20.09 0.34
C PHE A 162 -9.71 -21.21 1.21
N LEU A 163 -10.60 -20.85 2.14
CA LEU A 163 -11.20 -21.80 3.07
C LEU A 163 -12.16 -22.75 2.37
N GLU A 164 -12.76 -22.32 1.26
CA GLU A 164 -13.61 -23.15 0.39
C GLU A 164 -12.79 -24.10 -0.49
N ASP A 165 -11.72 -23.61 -1.13
CA ASP A 165 -10.87 -24.38 -2.06
C ASP A 165 -9.92 -25.37 -1.37
N ALA A 166 -9.82 -25.36 -0.04
CA ALA A 166 -8.87 -26.20 0.69
C ALA A 166 -9.25 -27.70 0.59
N GLU A 167 -8.77 -28.37 -0.46
CA GLU A 167 -8.95 -29.81 -0.73
C GLU A 167 -8.50 -30.70 0.44
N ARG A 168 -7.56 -30.20 1.26
CA ARG A 168 -7.25 -30.71 2.60
C ARG A 168 -7.76 -29.72 3.61
N SER A 169 -8.49 -30.19 4.63
CA SER A 169 -8.85 -29.38 5.80
C SER A 169 -7.60 -28.65 6.31
N PRO A 170 -7.52 -27.31 6.19
CA PRO A 170 -6.32 -26.57 6.49
C PRO A 170 -6.07 -26.61 8.00
N GLY A 171 -4.81 -26.61 8.40
CA GLY A 171 -4.44 -26.42 9.81
C GLY A 171 -4.58 -24.95 10.22
N PRO A 172 -4.61 -24.65 11.53
CA PRO A 172 -4.67 -23.27 12.02
C PRO A 172 -3.55 -22.35 11.51
N GLU A 173 -2.33 -22.89 11.37
CA GLU A 173 -1.19 -22.12 10.86
C GLU A 173 -1.30 -21.89 9.34
N ASP A 174 -1.90 -22.82 8.59
CA ASP A 174 -2.13 -22.64 7.14
C ASP A 174 -3.12 -21.48 6.91
N VAL A 175 -4.18 -21.40 7.73
CA VAL A 175 -5.17 -20.32 7.67
C VAL A 175 -4.53 -18.97 8.03
N LEU A 176 -3.69 -18.96 9.05
CA LEU A 176 -2.97 -17.76 9.49
C LEU A 176 -2.04 -17.21 8.40
N GLU A 177 -1.23 -18.08 7.80
CA GLU A 177 -0.35 -17.71 6.68
C GLU A 177 -1.14 -17.23 5.46
N ALA A 178 -2.19 -17.96 5.08
CA ALA A 178 -3.05 -17.61 3.96
C ALA A 178 -3.75 -16.26 4.14
N ALA A 179 -4.18 -15.95 5.37
CA ALA A 179 -4.79 -14.68 5.74
C ALA A 179 -3.81 -13.51 5.61
N LEU A 180 -2.60 -13.64 6.18
CA LEU A 180 -1.56 -12.61 6.07
C LEU A 180 -1.16 -12.35 4.62
N GLN A 181 -1.01 -13.41 3.82
CA GLN A 181 -0.69 -13.30 2.40
C GLN A 181 -1.74 -12.49 1.63
N ARG A 182 -3.03 -12.78 1.84
CA ARG A 182 -4.14 -12.09 1.17
C ARG A 182 -4.27 -10.65 1.62
N ALA A 183 -4.08 -10.39 2.92
CA ALA A 183 -4.04 -9.05 3.47
C ALA A 183 -2.91 -8.22 2.85
N ALA A 184 -1.70 -8.78 2.72
CA ALA A 184 -0.57 -8.12 2.07
C ALA A 184 -0.83 -7.85 0.57
N CYS A 185 -1.39 -8.81 -0.16
CA CYS A 185 -1.72 -8.66 -1.58
C CYS A 185 -2.77 -7.55 -1.81
N ARG A 186 -3.88 -7.57 -1.06
CA ARG A 186 -5.00 -6.62 -1.24
C ARG A 186 -4.77 -5.24 -0.62
N SER A 187 -3.67 -5.05 0.08
CA SER A 187 -3.23 -3.74 0.60
C SER A 187 -2.08 -3.14 -0.21
N SER A 188 -1.48 -3.89 -1.14
CA SER A 188 -0.34 -3.43 -1.92
C SER A 188 -0.78 -2.36 -2.92
N VAL A 189 -0.26 -1.16 -2.71
CA VAL A 189 -0.70 0.05 -3.41
C VAL A 189 0.12 0.33 -4.67
N MET A 190 1.18 -0.43 -4.94
CA MET A 190 2.20 0.02 -5.87
C MET A 190 1.94 -0.34 -7.34
N ALA A 191 0.82 -0.92 -7.73
CA ALA A 191 0.56 -1.17 -9.15
C ALA A 191 0.06 0.12 -9.84
N GLY A 192 0.92 0.77 -10.62
CA GLY A 192 0.58 2.00 -11.37
C GLY A 192 0.87 3.31 -10.64
N ASP A 193 1.35 3.26 -9.40
CA ASP A 193 1.77 4.46 -8.66
C ASP A 193 3.12 4.97 -9.18
N VAL A 194 3.20 6.27 -9.44
CA VAL A 194 4.47 6.94 -9.78
C VAL A 194 5.24 7.20 -8.49
N LEU A 195 6.45 6.67 -8.39
CA LEU A 195 7.29 6.76 -7.20
C LEU A 195 8.34 7.85 -7.37
N SER A 196 8.53 8.67 -6.34
CA SER A 196 9.70 9.52 -6.20
C SER A 196 10.97 8.67 -6.03
N LEU A 197 12.13 9.26 -6.28
CA LEU A 197 13.42 8.59 -6.06
C LEU A 197 13.57 8.10 -4.61
N GLN A 198 13.10 8.89 -3.64
CA GLN A 198 13.16 8.55 -2.23
C GLN A 198 12.28 7.34 -1.90
N GLU A 199 11.06 7.28 -2.46
CA GLU A 199 10.15 6.14 -2.27
C GLU A 199 10.69 4.86 -2.91
N MET A 200 11.28 4.97 -4.12
CA MET A 200 11.96 3.83 -4.75
C MET A 200 13.11 3.34 -3.86
N GLN A 201 13.99 4.23 -3.41
CA GLN A 201 15.12 3.85 -2.55
C GLN A 201 14.65 3.22 -1.25
N ALA A 202 13.63 3.77 -0.60
CA ALA A 202 13.05 3.21 0.62
C ALA A 202 12.46 1.80 0.39
N LEU A 203 11.77 1.57 -0.73
CA LEU A 203 11.24 0.25 -1.08
C LEU A 203 12.38 -0.76 -1.28
N LEU A 204 13.44 -0.37 -2.00
CA LEU A 204 14.60 -1.22 -2.24
C LEU A 204 15.37 -1.53 -0.96
N GLU A 205 15.52 -0.55 -0.07
CA GLU A 205 16.15 -0.72 1.25
C GLU A 205 15.38 -1.74 2.10
N ARG A 206 14.06 -1.59 2.19
CA ARG A 206 13.18 -2.54 2.89
C ARG A 206 13.27 -3.94 2.30
N GLY A 207 13.33 -4.05 0.97
CA GLY A 207 13.52 -5.33 0.28
C GLY A 207 14.84 -6.00 0.63
N ARG A 208 15.94 -5.24 0.65
CA ARG A 208 17.28 -5.74 1.02
C ARG A 208 17.37 -6.30 2.44
N ALA A 209 16.51 -5.83 3.35
CA ALA A 209 16.46 -6.31 4.73
C ALA A 209 15.79 -7.68 4.88
N LEU A 210 15.12 -8.19 3.84
CA LEU A 210 14.48 -9.51 3.88
C LEU A 210 15.49 -10.63 3.65
N GLU A 211 15.31 -11.75 4.34
CA GLU A 211 16.13 -12.95 4.13
C GLU A 211 15.97 -13.54 2.71
N SER A 212 14.78 -13.39 2.13
CA SER A 212 14.48 -13.76 0.74
C SER A 212 13.46 -12.80 0.15
N ASP A 213 13.92 -12.01 -0.82
CA ASP A 213 13.06 -11.11 -1.57
C ASP A 213 12.85 -11.55 -3.02
N GLN A 214 13.51 -12.61 -3.51
CA GLN A 214 13.59 -12.95 -4.94
C GLN A 214 12.29 -13.47 -5.56
N THR A 215 11.37 -13.97 -4.73
CA THR A 215 10.11 -14.57 -5.17
C THR A 215 8.96 -13.93 -4.41
N CYS A 216 7.91 -13.49 -5.11
CA CYS A 216 6.70 -12.95 -4.50
C CYS A 216 5.94 -14.05 -3.75
N VAL A 217 4.92 -13.66 -2.99
CA VAL A 217 4.09 -14.59 -2.20
C VAL A 217 3.37 -15.63 -3.06
N HIS A 218 3.23 -15.39 -4.37
CA HIS A 218 2.60 -16.30 -5.34
C HIS A 218 3.60 -17.04 -6.26
N GLY A 219 4.90 -16.98 -5.98
CA GLY A 219 5.90 -17.75 -6.73
C GLY A 219 6.52 -17.06 -7.96
N ARG A 220 6.10 -15.83 -8.30
CA ARG A 220 6.71 -15.05 -9.40
C ARG A 220 8.01 -14.38 -8.95
N PRO A 221 9.02 -14.20 -9.82
CA PRO A 221 10.21 -13.45 -9.45
C PRO A 221 9.85 -11.99 -9.14
N THR A 222 10.37 -11.44 -8.05
CA THR A 222 10.26 -9.99 -7.75
C THR A 222 11.32 -9.17 -8.49
N ARG A 223 12.43 -9.82 -8.86
CA ARG A 223 13.55 -9.20 -9.57
C ARG A 223 14.17 -10.15 -10.57
N VAL A 224 14.67 -9.56 -11.65
CA VAL A 224 15.43 -10.25 -12.69
C VAL A 224 16.72 -9.44 -12.91
N ARG A 225 17.86 -10.13 -12.89
CA ARG A 225 19.18 -9.51 -13.09
C ARG A 225 19.69 -9.79 -14.49
N PHE A 226 20.26 -8.76 -15.11
CA PHE A 226 20.93 -8.83 -16.40
C PHE A 226 22.38 -8.43 -16.20
N ARG A 227 23.31 -9.34 -16.54
CA ARG A 227 24.73 -8.99 -16.56
C ARG A 227 25.04 -8.19 -17.81
N LEU A 228 26.17 -7.48 -17.79
CA LEU A 228 26.65 -6.78 -18.98
C LEU A 228 26.80 -7.73 -20.19
N ALA A 229 27.29 -8.95 -19.95
CA ALA A 229 27.40 -9.98 -20.99
C ALA A 229 26.04 -10.42 -21.59
N ASP A 230 24.94 -10.32 -20.83
CA ASP A 230 23.61 -10.64 -21.35
C ASP A 230 23.12 -9.55 -22.30
N LEU A 231 23.43 -8.28 -22.00
CA LEU A 231 23.20 -7.16 -22.90
C LEU A 231 24.07 -7.27 -24.15
N GLU A 232 25.36 -7.54 -24.01
CA GLU A 232 26.29 -7.68 -25.14
C GLU A 232 25.76 -8.73 -26.11
N ARG A 233 25.39 -9.91 -25.61
CA ARG A 233 24.76 -10.98 -26.39
C ARG A 233 23.47 -10.52 -27.10
N ALA A 234 22.60 -9.80 -26.41
CA ALA A 234 21.33 -9.30 -26.97
C ALA A 234 21.53 -8.30 -28.12
N PHE A 235 22.63 -7.54 -28.09
CA PHE A 235 23.01 -6.62 -29.17
C PHE A 235 23.95 -7.25 -30.21
N HIS A 236 24.17 -8.57 -30.17
CA HIS A 236 25.14 -9.28 -31.01
C HIS A 236 26.56 -8.70 -30.91
N ARG A 237 26.91 -8.25 -29.70
CA ARG A 237 28.26 -7.86 -29.28
C ARG A 237 28.84 -9.02 -28.45
N ARG A 238 30.19 -9.07 -28.37
CA ARG A 238 30.98 -10.22 -27.89
C ARG A 238 30.46 -10.89 -26.63
#